data_AF-Q6FR77-F1
#
_entry.id   AF-Q6FR77-F1
#
_cell.length_a   1.000
_cell.length_b   1.000
_cell.length_c   1.000
_cell.angle_alpha   90.00
_cell.angle_beta   90.00
_cell.angle_gamma   90.00
#
_symmetry.space_group_name_H-M   'P 1'
#
loop_
_entity.id
_entity.type
_entity.pdbx_description
1 polymer ?
#
loop_
_entity_poly.entity_id
_entity_poly.type
_entity_poly.pdbx_seq_one_letter_code
_entity_poly.pdbx_strand_id
1 'polypeptide(L)'
;MQTESVYRWVLLGICPTILILGNIIYMAYLDGPIAVNKDGFVNRILVKRGWFWTTVIGWLCILRYDAKRQWKSSLKRYLILTLWWYVFTQGILWFDIPPIMDLIFKYSGGSCNFDIYDSDGNVNLKFQDSWRRRIKSWRMIYDKVKDYQKNGKNPLAVDSKLMDFVTGSIEKAIEHYSYHIKSNIMIKEISRLLSDLNITYSTEQINDFIKNFISNTTVGNSSGANSTLDNSFACRLNGGYWQGGHDPSGHIFLLTLMILFLVGESKQFIVGAVMRVVDTRKYVMDKIKKICNEPMANASVYERRVRKLMRCLSFSASYILWENPVILLLLLLAIWVWNFVITVIVFHTLTEQLSGLFFAYVVGALLYYDY
;
A
#
# COMPACT_ATOMS: atom_id res chain seq x y z
N MET A 1 12.76 -35.31 -11.93
CA MET A 1 11.56 -35.50 -11.08
C MET A 1 11.80 -35.06 -9.64
N GLN A 2 12.81 -35.56 -8.92
CA GLN A 2 13.01 -35.21 -7.50
C GLN A 2 13.44 -33.75 -7.26
N THR A 3 14.23 -33.15 -8.16
CA THR A 3 14.63 -31.73 -8.10
C THR A 3 13.46 -30.77 -8.35
N GLU A 4 12.56 -31.15 -9.26
CA GLU A 4 11.36 -30.38 -9.60
C GLU A 4 10.38 -30.33 -8.42
N SER A 5 10.18 -31.46 -7.72
CA SER A 5 9.30 -31.49 -6.55
C SER A 5 9.83 -30.64 -5.39
N VAL A 6 11.15 -30.67 -5.15
CA VAL A 6 11.78 -29.85 -4.08
C VAL A 6 11.60 -28.36 -4.39
N TYR A 7 11.85 -27.94 -5.62
CA TYR A 7 11.68 -26.54 -6.01
C TYR A 7 10.24 -26.06 -5.82
N ARG A 8 9.26 -26.89 -6.19
CA ARG A 8 7.84 -26.58 -6.00
C ARG A 8 7.50 -26.34 -4.53
N TRP A 9 7.98 -27.21 -3.63
CA TRP A 9 7.75 -27.05 -2.19
C TRP A 9 8.45 -25.81 -1.63
N VAL A 10 9.66 -25.47 -2.12
CA VAL A 10 10.33 -24.22 -1.75
C VAL A 10 9.54 -23.01 -2.21
N LEU A 11 9.09 -23.00 -3.48
CA LEU A 11 8.32 -21.90 -4.06
C LEU A 11 7.00 -21.68 -3.30
N LEU A 12 6.24 -22.75 -3.06
CA LEU A 12 4.96 -22.64 -2.36
C LEU A 12 5.12 -22.43 -0.85
N GLY A 13 6.25 -22.84 -0.27
CA GLY A 13 6.54 -22.70 1.16
C GLY A 13 7.13 -21.35 1.57
N ILE A 14 7.69 -20.56 0.65
CA ILE A 14 8.46 -19.36 0.99
C ILE A 14 7.63 -18.31 1.77
N CYS A 15 6.45 -17.93 1.27
CA CYS A 15 5.62 -16.90 1.90
C CYS A 15 4.99 -17.39 3.23
N PRO A 16 4.44 -18.62 3.34
CA PRO A 16 4.01 -19.18 4.63
C PRO A 16 5.13 -19.20 5.67
N THR A 17 6.35 -19.59 5.26
CA THR A 17 7.50 -19.62 6.17
C THR A 17 7.85 -18.21 6.66
N ILE A 18 7.88 -17.22 5.76
CA ILE A 18 8.12 -15.82 6.13
C ILE A 18 7.03 -15.30 7.08
N LEU A 19 5.76 -15.66 6.83
CA LEU A 19 4.64 -15.27 7.70
C LEU A 19 4.81 -15.83 9.13
N ILE A 20 5.12 -17.12 9.24
CA ILE A 20 5.31 -17.80 10.54
C ILE A 20 6.50 -17.19 11.27
N LEU A 21 7.65 -17.07 10.61
CA LEU A 21 8.84 -16.49 11.22
C LEU A 21 8.64 -15.03 11.64
N GLY A 22 7.95 -14.24 10.82
CA GLY A 22 7.63 -12.84 11.15
C GLY A 22 6.75 -12.72 12.40
N ASN A 23 5.75 -13.60 12.55
CA ASN A 23 4.90 -13.64 13.74
C ASN A 23 5.65 -14.12 14.99
N ILE A 24 6.56 -15.10 14.85
CA ILE A 24 7.44 -15.53 15.95
C ILE A 24 8.32 -14.37 16.42
N ILE A 25 8.93 -13.62 15.47
CA ILE A 25 9.75 -12.44 15.79
C ILE A 25 8.91 -11.37 16.49
N TYR A 26 7.70 -11.11 15.99
CA TYR A 26 6.77 -10.16 16.60
C TYR A 26 6.47 -10.51 18.07
N MET A 27 6.19 -11.79 18.35
CA MET A 27 5.94 -12.27 19.71
C MET A 27 7.20 -12.26 20.60
N ALA A 28 8.38 -12.45 20.03
CA ALA A 28 9.61 -12.65 20.79
C ALA A 28 10.39 -11.35 21.11
N TYR A 29 10.25 -10.29 20.33
CA TYR A 29 11.19 -9.16 20.36
C TYR A 29 10.58 -7.76 20.46
N LEU A 30 9.25 -7.61 20.48
CA LEU A 30 8.63 -6.29 20.39
C LEU A 30 7.70 -5.98 21.56
N ASP A 31 8.26 -5.31 22.57
CA ASP A 31 7.52 -4.71 23.69
C ASP A 31 6.82 -3.38 23.31
N GLY A 32 6.58 -3.13 22.02
CA GLY A 32 5.91 -1.91 21.57
C GLY A 32 5.83 -1.70 20.06
N PRO A 33 4.97 -0.78 19.61
CA PRO A 33 4.75 -0.51 18.18
C PRO A 33 5.99 0.15 17.55
N ILE A 34 6.53 -0.47 16.50
CA ILE A 34 7.62 0.11 15.70
C ILE A 34 7.08 1.32 14.92
N ALA A 35 7.69 2.50 15.13
CA ALA A 35 7.38 3.69 14.36
C ALA A 35 7.91 3.58 12.92
N VAL A 36 7.03 3.25 11.96
CA VAL A 36 7.37 3.18 10.53
C VAL A 36 6.84 4.39 9.78
N ASN A 37 7.73 5.08 9.04
CA ASN A 37 7.35 6.19 8.18
C ASN A 37 6.61 5.70 6.91
N LYS A 38 5.27 5.77 6.94
CA LYS A 38 4.41 5.36 5.82
C LYS A 38 4.49 6.27 4.58
N ASP A 39 5.04 7.48 4.70
CA ASP A 39 5.07 8.49 3.63
C ASP A 39 6.46 8.70 3.02
N GLY A 40 7.44 7.86 3.40
CA GLY A 40 8.80 7.92 2.87
C GLY A 40 8.87 7.88 1.35
N PHE A 41 9.88 8.54 0.78
CA PHE A 41 10.13 8.57 -0.67
C PHE A 41 10.20 7.16 -1.28
N VAL A 42 10.94 6.25 -0.62
CA VAL A 42 11.08 4.85 -1.03
C VAL A 42 9.72 4.15 -1.05
N ASN A 43 8.90 4.33 -0.03
CA ASN A 43 7.57 3.71 0.02
C ASN A 43 6.68 4.17 -1.14
N ARG A 44 6.72 5.47 -1.49
CA ARG A 44 5.89 6.04 -2.55
C ARG A 44 6.25 5.56 -3.95
N ILE A 45 7.54 5.42 -4.26
CA ILE A 45 8.01 5.08 -5.61
C ILE A 45 8.21 3.57 -5.79
N LEU A 46 8.75 2.90 -4.79
CA LEU A 46 9.15 1.50 -4.89
C LEU A 46 8.01 0.58 -4.43
N VAL A 47 7.61 0.71 -3.16
CA VAL A 47 6.65 -0.23 -2.53
C VAL A 47 5.24 -0.05 -3.10
N LYS A 48 4.72 1.19 -3.15
CA LYS A 48 3.38 1.47 -3.70
C LYS A 48 3.26 1.18 -5.21
N ARG A 49 4.38 1.04 -5.93
CA ARG A 49 4.41 0.63 -7.34
C ARG A 49 5.06 -0.75 -7.53
N GLY A 50 4.94 -1.63 -6.53
CA GLY A 50 5.66 -2.90 -6.53
C GLY A 50 5.39 -3.79 -7.75
N TRP A 51 4.13 -3.86 -8.22
CA TRP A 51 3.78 -4.65 -9.41
C TRP A 51 4.48 -4.15 -10.68
N PHE A 52 4.64 -2.83 -10.83
CA PHE A 52 5.38 -2.23 -11.94
C PHE A 52 6.84 -2.67 -11.94
N TRP A 53 7.54 -2.57 -10.80
CA TRP A 53 8.94 -2.98 -10.71
C TRP A 53 9.14 -4.49 -10.90
N THR A 54 8.21 -5.29 -10.37
CA THR A 54 8.16 -6.75 -10.60
C THR A 54 7.99 -7.08 -12.07
N THR A 55 7.14 -6.34 -12.78
CA THR A 55 6.95 -6.47 -14.22
C THR A 55 8.24 -6.12 -14.97
N VAL A 56 8.79 -4.93 -14.75
CA VAL A 56 9.97 -4.44 -15.48
C VAL A 56 11.18 -5.37 -15.30
N ILE A 57 11.52 -5.71 -14.05
CA ILE A 57 12.70 -6.51 -13.74
C ILE A 57 12.47 -8.00 -14.09
N GLY A 58 11.26 -8.51 -13.85
CA GLY A 58 10.88 -9.87 -14.22
C GLY A 58 11.01 -10.09 -15.73
N TRP A 59 10.42 -9.22 -16.54
CA TRP A 59 10.50 -9.31 -18.00
C TRP A 59 11.92 -9.07 -18.53
N LEU A 60 12.68 -8.15 -17.95
CA LEU A 60 14.09 -7.96 -18.29
C LEU A 60 14.89 -9.26 -18.12
N CYS A 61 14.67 -9.98 -17.02
CA CYS A 61 15.35 -11.26 -16.78
C CYS A 61 14.85 -12.38 -17.68
N ILE A 62 13.53 -12.53 -17.84
CA ILE A 62 12.92 -13.54 -18.72
C ILE A 62 13.46 -13.37 -20.14
N LEU A 63 13.37 -12.17 -20.72
CA LEU A 63 13.84 -11.93 -22.09
C LEU A 63 15.36 -12.10 -22.23
N ARG A 64 16.13 -11.80 -21.18
CA ARG A 64 17.59 -11.93 -21.21
C ARG A 64 18.08 -13.38 -21.11
N TYR A 65 17.40 -14.20 -20.32
CA TYR A 65 17.89 -15.52 -19.91
C TYR A 65 17.02 -16.70 -20.33
N ASP A 66 15.83 -16.48 -20.90
CA ASP A 66 14.95 -17.55 -21.38
C ASP A 66 15.51 -18.21 -22.65
N ALA A 67 16.48 -19.11 -22.46
CA ALA A 67 17.09 -19.90 -23.51
C ALA A 67 16.09 -20.86 -24.19
N LYS A 68 15.01 -21.24 -23.48
CA LYS A 68 13.98 -22.17 -23.98
C LYS A 68 12.85 -21.46 -24.72
N ARG A 69 12.86 -20.12 -24.78
CA ARG A 69 11.80 -19.27 -25.38
C ARG A 69 10.40 -19.61 -24.87
N GLN A 70 10.29 -19.97 -23.60
CA GLN A 70 9.02 -20.26 -22.92
C GLN A 70 8.27 -19.01 -22.43
N TRP A 71 8.69 -17.81 -22.83
CA TRP A 71 8.06 -16.53 -22.51
C TRP A 71 6.53 -16.50 -22.69
N LYS A 72 5.95 -17.31 -23.59
CA LYS A 72 4.47 -17.44 -23.73
C LYS A 72 3.82 -18.04 -22.49
N SER A 73 4.46 -19.03 -21.88
CA SER A 73 4.01 -19.66 -20.63
C SER A 73 4.12 -18.67 -19.47
N SER A 74 5.22 -17.92 -19.41
CA SER A 74 5.42 -16.82 -18.46
C SER A 74 4.40 -15.70 -18.65
N LEU A 75 4.07 -15.34 -19.89
CA LEU A 75 3.05 -14.35 -20.22
C LEU A 75 1.68 -14.78 -19.71
N LYS A 76 1.30 -16.05 -19.92
CA LYS A 76 0.03 -16.59 -19.42
C LYS A 76 -0.06 -16.44 -17.90
N ARG A 77 0.97 -16.86 -17.16
CA ARG A 77 1.00 -16.72 -15.69
C ARG A 77 0.95 -15.26 -15.26
N TYR A 78 1.75 -14.40 -15.89
CA TYR A 78 1.75 -12.96 -15.61
C TYR A 78 0.36 -12.33 -15.80
N LEU A 79 -0.32 -12.64 -16.91
CA LEU A 79 -1.67 -12.10 -17.19
C LEU A 79 -2.69 -12.59 -16.17
N ILE A 80 -2.66 -13.88 -15.80
CA ILE A 80 -3.57 -14.44 -14.80
C ILE A 80 -3.33 -13.79 -13.43
N LEU A 81 -2.08 -13.65 -13.00
CA LEU A 81 -1.74 -12.99 -11.74
C LEU A 81 -2.11 -11.50 -11.73
N THR A 82 -1.89 -10.80 -12.86
CA THR A 82 -2.27 -9.39 -13.00
C THR A 82 -3.79 -9.22 -12.92
N LEU A 83 -4.53 -10.08 -13.63
CA LEU A 83 -5.99 -10.07 -13.59
C LEU A 83 -6.49 -10.37 -12.17
N TRP A 84 -5.90 -11.35 -11.50
CA TRP A 84 -6.26 -11.69 -10.13
C TRP A 84 -6.01 -10.54 -9.16
N TRP A 85 -4.85 -9.89 -9.24
CA TRP A 85 -4.56 -8.70 -8.45
C TRP A 85 -5.55 -7.57 -8.70
N TYR A 86 -5.87 -7.32 -9.97
CA TYR A 86 -6.79 -6.25 -10.37
C TYR A 86 -8.20 -6.50 -9.84
N VAL A 87 -8.75 -7.70 -10.03
CA VAL A 87 -10.09 -8.08 -9.52
C VAL A 87 -10.13 -8.03 -7.99
N PHE A 88 -9.07 -8.48 -7.32
CA PHE A 88 -9.04 -8.50 -5.86
C PHE A 88 -8.99 -7.10 -5.23
N THR A 89 -8.30 -6.13 -5.86
CA THR A 89 -7.99 -4.83 -5.23
C THR A 89 -8.63 -3.61 -5.88
N GLN A 90 -8.95 -3.62 -7.17
CA GLN A 90 -9.42 -2.43 -7.90
C GLN A 90 -10.91 -2.47 -8.26
N GLY A 91 -11.54 -3.65 -8.24
CA GLY A 91 -12.92 -3.82 -8.71
C GLY A 91 -13.01 -3.82 -10.25
N ILE A 92 -14.15 -4.22 -10.79
CA ILE A 92 -14.35 -4.28 -12.24
C ILE A 92 -15.16 -3.07 -12.69
N LEU A 93 -14.43 -2.04 -13.16
CA LEU A 93 -14.97 -0.72 -13.54
C LEU A 93 -16.19 -0.79 -14.49
N TRP A 94 -16.26 -1.82 -15.33
CA TRP A 94 -17.31 -1.95 -16.37
C TRP A 94 -18.61 -2.57 -15.86
N PHE A 95 -18.61 -3.19 -14.68
CA PHE A 95 -19.77 -3.89 -14.13
C PHE A 95 -20.24 -3.30 -12.80
N ASP A 96 -19.67 -2.17 -12.36
CA ASP A 96 -19.96 -1.56 -11.05
C ASP A 96 -19.79 -2.55 -9.88
N ILE A 97 -18.84 -3.48 -10.03
CA ILE A 97 -18.55 -4.50 -9.01
C ILE A 97 -17.40 -3.98 -8.15
N PRO A 98 -17.60 -3.78 -6.84
CA PRO A 98 -16.54 -3.35 -5.93
C PRO A 98 -15.44 -4.43 -5.81
N PRO A 99 -14.23 -4.05 -5.36
CA PRO A 99 -13.14 -5.01 -5.14
C PRO A 99 -13.57 -6.17 -4.24
N ILE A 100 -13.03 -7.38 -4.48
CA ILE A 100 -13.30 -8.55 -3.62
C ILE A 100 -12.96 -8.24 -2.14
N MET A 101 -11.86 -7.53 -1.91
CA MET A 101 -11.46 -7.03 -0.59
C MET A 101 -12.57 -6.22 0.09
N ASP A 102 -13.17 -5.26 -0.62
CA ASP A 102 -14.22 -4.39 -0.08
C ASP A 102 -15.50 -5.19 0.21
N LEU A 103 -15.82 -6.17 -0.64
CA LEU A 103 -16.94 -7.08 -0.42
C LEU A 103 -16.74 -7.92 0.85
N ILE A 104 -15.57 -8.54 1.02
CA ILE A 104 -15.25 -9.33 2.22
C ILE A 104 -15.39 -8.48 3.48
N PHE A 105 -14.89 -7.24 3.43
CA PHE A 105 -15.00 -6.31 4.54
C PHE A 105 -16.46 -6.00 4.89
N LYS A 106 -17.28 -5.70 3.89
CA LYS A 106 -18.70 -5.39 4.11
C LYS A 106 -19.47 -6.61 4.63
N TYR A 107 -19.26 -7.78 4.03
CA TYR A 107 -19.93 -9.03 4.46
C TYR A 107 -19.51 -9.51 5.84
N SER A 108 -18.33 -9.13 6.33
CA SER A 108 -17.88 -9.41 7.68
C SER A 108 -18.35 -8.38 8.72
N GLY A 109 -19.27 -7.48 8.34
CA GLY A 109 -19.89 -6.50 9.24
C GLY A 109 -19.28 -5.11 9.22
N GLY A 110 -18.39 -4.83 8.27
CA GLY A 110 -17.77 -3.52 8.14
C GLY A 110 -18.65 -2.45 7.51
N SER A 111 -18.48 -1.21 7.95
CA SER A 111 -19.26 -0.05 7.50
C SER A 111 -18.40 1.20 7.31
N CYS A 112 -18.94 2.17 6.56
CA CYS A 112 -18.41 3.53 6.49
C CYS A 112 -18.92 4.35 7.68
N ASN A 113 -18.00 4.92 8.46
CA ASN A 113 -18.31 5.74 9.63
C ASN A 113 -17.77 7.17 9.46
N PHE A 114 -18.34 8.11 10.23
CA PHE A 114 -18.05 9.54 10.15
C PHE A 114 -17.77 10.19 11.53
N ASP A 115 -17.38 9.38 12.51
CA ASP A 115 -17.29 9.80 13.92
C ASP A 115 -16.09 10.73 14.17
N ILE A 116 -16.31 12.03 14.07
CA ILE A 116 -15.27 13.06 14.28
C ILE A 116 -14.88 13.15 15.75
N TYR A 117 -15.84 12.93 16.65
CA TYR A 117 -15.66 13.02 18.09
C TYR A 117 -15.83 11.66 18.77
N ASP A 118 -15.09 11.44 19.86
CA ASP A 118 -15.25 10.26 20.72
C ASP A 118 -16.36 10.45 21.77
N SER A 119 -16.59 9.43 22.61
CA SER A 119 -17.58 9.46 23.68
C SER A 119 -17.32 10.56 24.72
N ASP A 120 -16.07 10.99 24.86
CA ASP A 120 -15.63 11.94 25.88
C ASP A 120 -15.68 13.39 25.38
N GLY A 121 -16.07 13.61 24.12
CA GLY A 121 -16.13 14.91 23.49
C GLY A 121 -14.79 15.43 22.96
N ASN A 122 -13.80 14.55 22.85
CA ASN A 122 -12.53 14.87 22.21
C ASN A 122 -12.58 14.48 20.74
N VAL A 123 -11.59 14.95 19.99
CA VAL A 123 -11.36 14.49 18.63
C VAL A 123 -11.07 12.99 18.64
N ASN A 124 -11.78 12.23 17.81
CA ASN A 124 -11.55 10.81 17.63
C ASN A 124 -10.18 10.56 16.99
N LEU A 125 -9.19 10.17 17.79
CA LEU A 125 -7.85 9.84 17.32
C LEU A 125 -7.79 8.54 16.49
N LYS A 126 -8.84 7.72 16.52
CA LYS A 126 -8.98 6.52 15.68
C LYS A 126 -9.57 6.83 14.31
N PHE A 127 -10.14 8.03 14.13
CA PHE A 127 -10.65 8.50 12.83
C PHE A 127 -9.48 8.69 11.86
N GLN A 128 -9.32 7.79 10.90
CA GLN A 128 -8.20 7.70 9.95
C GLN A 128 -6.83 7.42 10.60
N ASP A 129 -5.95 6.76 9.84
CA ASP A 129 -4.67 6.23 10.31
C ASP A 129 -3.53 7.27 10.40
N SER A 130 -3.71 8.45 9.80
CA SER A 130 -2.73 9.55 9.83
C SER A 130 -3.42 10.90 9.98
N TRP A 131 -2.74 11.84 10.63
CA TRP A 131 -3.25 13.20 10.82
C TRP A 131 -3.60 13.88 9.49
N ARG A 132 -2.79 13.66 8.45
CA ARG A 132 -3.01 14.24 7.11
C ARG A 132 -4.33 13.76 6.51
N ARG A 133 -4.61 12.47 6.62
CA ARG A 133 -5.86 11.86 6.15
C ARG A 133 -7.06 12.30 6.97
N ARG A 134 -6.91 12.42 8.28
CA ARG A 134 -7.92 12.93 9.21
C ARG A 134 -8.36 14.35 8.86
N ILE A 135 -7.42 15.29 8.79
CA ILE A 135 -7.71 16.69 8.44
C ILE A 135 -8.32 16.80 7.05
N LYS A 136 -7.80 16.05 6.07
CA LYS A 136 -8.37 16.03 4.72
C LYS A 136 -9.84 15.58 4.74
N SER A 137 -10.14 14.52 5.49
CA SER A 137 -11.48 13.96 5.60
C SER A 137 -12.45 14.93 6.28
N TRP A 138 -12.03 15.58 7.36
CA TRP A 138 -12.84 16.61 8.01
C TRP A 138 -13.11 17.82 7.13
N ARG A 139 -12.12 18.28 6.35
CA ARG A 139 -12.33 19.34 5.36
C ARG A 139 -13.36 18.95 4.32
N MET A 140 -13.31 17.71 3.83
CA MET A 140 -14.29 17.20 2.87
C MET A 140 -15.72 17.19 3.44
N ILE A 141 -15.87 16.82 4.73
CA ILE A 141 -17.17 16.88 5.42
C ILE A 141 -17.61 18.34 5.58
N TYR A 142 -16.73 19.20 6.09
CA TYR A 142 -16.97 20.64 6.27
C TYR A 142 -17.42 21.33 4.98
N ASP A 143 -16.69 21.11 3.88
CA ASP A 143 -16.98 21.73 2.59
C ASP A 143 -18.36 21.31 2.07
N LYS A 144 -18.77 20.05 2.29
CA LYS A 144 -20.10 19.56 1.89
C LYS A 144 -21.23 20.15 2.72
N VAL A 145 -21.07 20.20 4.04
CA VAL A 145 -22.08 20.81 4.92
C VAL A 145 -22.22 22.29 4.58
N LYS A 146 -21.09 22.99 4.40
CA LYS A 146 -21.06 24.43 4.08
C LYS A 146 -21.61 24.74 2.69
N ASP A 147 -21.37 23.89 1.69
CA ASP A 147 -21.97 24.02 0.37
C ASP A 147 -23.49 23.82 0.42
N TYR A 148 -23.97 22.82 1.17
CA TYR A 148 -25.39 22.60 1.38
C TYR A 148 -26.07 23.77 2.12
N GLN A 149 -25.43 24.36 3.13
CA GLN A 149 -25.90 25.57 3.81
C GLN A 149 -26.09 26.75 2.85
N LYS A 150 -25.23 26.89 1.83
CA LYS A 150 -25.28 27.99 0.87
C LYS A 150 -26.27 27.75 -0.28
N ASN A 151 -26.31 26.53 -0.81
CA ASN A 151 -26.91 26.22 -2.11
C ASN A 151 -28.10 25.24 -2.04
N GLY A 152 -28.41 24.67 -0.87
CA GLY A 152 -29.40 23.60 -0.70
C GLY A 152 -30.85 24.04 -0.93
N LYS A 153 -31.55 23.39 -1.87
CA LYS A 153 -32.98 23.59 -2.16
C LYS A 153 -33.91 22.81 -1.21
N ASN A 154 -33.76 22.96 0.11
CA ASN A 154 -34.81 22.76 1.14
C ASN A 154 -34.19 22.79 2.55
N PRO A 155 -34.25 23.92 3.27
CA PRO A 155 -33.85 23.99 4.68
C PRO A 155 -34.81 23.27 5.64
N LEU A 156 -36.01 22.88 5.18
CA LEU A 156 -37.14 22.50 6.05
C LEU A 156 -37.06 21.12 6.71
N ALA A 157 -36.04 20.29 6.39
CA ALA A 157 -35.90 18.93 6.96
C ALA A 157 -34.65 18.72 7.82
N VAL A 158 -33.76 19.70 7.92
CA VAL A 158 -32.48 19.56 8.64
C VAL A 158 -32.38 20.68 9.67
N ASP A 159 -32.11 20.32 10.94
CA ASP A 159 -31.99 21.27 12.04
C ASP A 159 -30.87 22.28 11.76
N SER A 160 -31.25 23.49 11.35
CA SER A 160 -30.32 24.57 11.00
C SER A 160 -29.39 24.93 12.16
N LYS A 161 -29.85 24.84 13.42
CA LYS A 161 -29.01 25.15 14.59
C LYS A 161 -27.96 24.07 14.81
N LEU A 162 -28.34 22.80 14.64
CA LEU A 162 -27.41 21.68 14.71
C LEU A 162 -26.40 21.73 13.57
N MET A 163 -26.83 22.09 12.36
CA MET A 163 -25.94 22.23 11.20
C MET A 163 -24.89 23.33 11.42
N ASP A 164 -25.30 24.52 11.90
CA ASP A 164 -24.38 25.62 12.22
C ASP A 164 -23.39 25.22 13.32
N PHE A 165 -23.86 24.51 14.34
CA PHE A 165 -23.02 23.98 15.40
C PHE A 165 -21.99 22.98 14.87
N VAL A 166 -22.41 22.02 14.05
CA VAL A 166 -21.53 20.99 13.43
C VAL A 166 -20.46 21.65 12.55
N THR A 167 -20.84 22.60 11.71
CA THR A 167 -19.88 23.33 10.86
C THR A 167 -18.84 24.06 11.70
N GLY A 168 -19.27 24.78 12.75
CA GLY A 168 -18.37 25.49 13.66
C GLY A 168 -17.48 24.56 14.50
N SER A 169 -17.99 23.40 14.91
CA SER A 169 -17.22 22.41 15.68
C SER A 169 -16.12 21.78 14.83
N ILE A 170 -16.41 21.47 13.56
CA ILE A 170 -15.43 20.92 12.61
C ILE A 170 -14.36 21.96 12.27
N GLU A 171 -14.75 23.22 12.06
CA GLU A 171 -13.82 24.33 11.80
C GLU A 171 -12.79 24.49 12.93
N LYS A 172 -13.28 24.56 14.18
CA LYS A 172 -12.41 24.60 15.37
C LYS A 172 -11.50 23.37 15.46
N ALA A 173 -12.03 22.17 15.18
CA ALA A 173 -11.23 20.95 15.19
C ALA A 173 -10.09 21.00 14.17
N ILE A 174 -10.35 21.51 12.96
CA ILE A 174 -9.34 21.66 11.91
C ILE A 174 -8.28 22.70 12.30
N GLU A 175 -8.69 23.87 12.80
CA GLU A 175 -7.79 24.95 13.21
C GLU A 175 -6.86 24.53 14.35
N HIS A 176 -7.44 23.96 15.41
CA HIS A 176 -6.71 23.50 16.59
C HIS A 176 -5.68 22.44 16.21
N TYR A 177 -6.08 21.43 15.42
CA TYR A 177 -5.14 20.39 14.97
C TYR A 177 -4.04 20.95 14.05
N SER A 178 -4.39 21.88 13.14
CA SER A 178 -3.43 22.48 12.21
C SER A 178 -2.39 23.37 12.92
N TYR A 179 -2.73 23.94 14.08
CA TYR A 179 -1.81 24.70 14.93
C TYR A 179 -0.83 23.77 15.66
N HIS A 180 -1.33 22.71 16.31
CA HIS A 180 -0.50 21.77 17.08
C HIS A 180 0.53 20.99 16.24
N ILE A 181 0.21 20.72 14.97
CA ILE A 181 1.17 20.10 14.05
C ILE A 181 2.35 21.02 13.73
N LYS A 182 2.15 22.34 13.69
CA LYS A 182 3.23 23.30 13.45
C LYS A 182 4.13 23.49 14.67
N SER A 183 3.59 23.34 15.87
CA SER A 183 4.32 23.59 17.14
C SER A 183 5.05 22.35 17.69
N ASN A 184 4.90 21.16 17.09
CA ASN A 184 5.54 19.92 17.54
C ASN A 184 5.21 19.53 19.00
N ILE A 185 4.08 20.01 19.52
CA ILE A 185 3.59 19.76 20.88
C ILE A 185 2.82 18.45 20.92
N MET A 186 3.06 17.63 21.95
CA MET A 186 2.45 16.31 22.12
C MET A 186 0.92 16.39 22.23
N ILE A 187 0.23 15.48 21.52
CA ILE A 187 -1.24 15.32 21.39
C ILE A 187 -2.01 15.23 22.74
N LYS A 188 -1.34 15.13 23.89
CA LYS A 188 -1.98 14.99 25.21
C LYS A 188 -2.77 16.22 25.67
N GLU A 189 -2.58 17.39 25.06
CA GLU A 189 -3.34 18.61 25.36
C GLU A 189 -4.61 18.80 24.51
N ILE A 190 -5.01 17.82 23.68
CA ILE A 190 -6.21 17.90 22.81
C ILE A 190 -7.52 17.69 23.59
N SER A 191 -7.46 17.66 24.92
CA SER A 191 -8.63 17.48 25.77
C SER A 191 -9.54 18.72 25.71
N ARG A 192 -10.78 18.48 25.23
CA ARG A 192 -12.01 19.27 25.42
C ARG A 192 -12.34 20.43 24.44
N LEU A 193 -12.15 20.24 23.14
CA LEU A 193 -12.70 21.16 22.10
C LEU A 193 -14.22 21.39 22.22
N LEU A 194 -14.98 20.39 22.69
CA LEU A 194 -16.43 20.52 22.88
C LEU A 194 -16.83 21.17 24.21
N SER A 195 -15.95 21.32 25.21
CA SER A 195 -16.31 22.10 26.42
C SER A 195 -16.21 23.61 26.22
N ASP A 196 -15.40 24.05 25.26
CA ASP A 196 -15.28 25.46 24.87
C ASP A 196 -16.44 25.93 23.96
N LEU A 197 -17.25 24.98 23.48
CA LEU A 197 -18.50 25.22 22.79
C LEU A 197 -19.61 24.99 23.82
N ASN A 198 -20.33 26.03 24.24
CA ASN A 198 -21.46 25.93 25.18
C ASN A 198 -22.35 24.72 24.82
N ILE A 199 -22.25 23.64 25.60
CA ILE A 199 -22.70 22.30 25.19
C ILE A 199 -24.21 22.32 25.00
N THR A 200 -24.64 22.28 23.74
CA THR A 200 -26.07 22.19 23.37
C THR A 200 -26.42 20.79 22.83
N TYR A 201 -25.44 20.06 22.29
CA TYR A 201 -25.63 18.76 21.65
C TYR A 201 -24.56 17.75 22.12
N SER A 202 -24.96 16.49 22.26
CA SER A 202 -24.07 15.36 22.57
C SER A 202 -23.21 14.96 21.36
N THR A 203 -22.10 14.25 21.61
CA THR A 203 -21.19 13.74 20.58
C THR A 203 -21.87 12.77 19.62
N GLU A 204 -22.76 11.93 20.15
CA GLU A 204 -23.58 11.00 19.37
C GLU A 204 -24.50 11.75 18.41
N GLN A 205 -25.21 12.79 18.89
CA GLN A 205 -26.06 13.63 18.03
C GLN A 205 -25.28 14.30 16.89
N ILE A 206 -24.05 14.76 17.15
CA ILE A 206 -23.17 15.38 16.14
C ILE A 206 -22.74 14.35 15.09
N ASN A 207 -22.25 13.18 15.54
CA ASN A 207 -21.77 12.13 14.65
C ASN A 207 -22.91 11.54 13.81
N ASP A 208 -24.08 11.30 14.41
CA ASP A 208 -25.28 10.81 13.72
C ASP A 208 -25.81 11.82 12.70
N PHE A 209 -25.79 13.11 13.05
CA PHE A 209 -26.13 14.17 12.11
C PHE A 209 -25.23 14.11 10.87
N ILE A 210 -23.92 14.05 11.05
CA ILE A 210 -22.96 13.99 9.94
C ILE A 210 -23.22 12.74 9.07
N LYS A 211 -23.38 11.58 9.71
CA LYS A 211 -23.63 10.31 9.03
C LYS A 211 -24.91 10.35 8.19
N ASN A 212 -26.01 10.83 8.76
CA ASN A 212 -27.30 10.92 8.08
C ASN A 212 -27.27 11.99 6.98
N PHE A 213 -26.62 13.14 7.24
CA PHE A 213 -26.44 14.20 6.26
C PHE A 213 -25.69 13.70 5.02
N ILE A 214 -24.55 13.03 5.21
CA ILE A 214 -23.77 12.48 4.09
C ILE A 214 -24.54 11.38 3.37
N SER A 215 -25.24 10.51 4.09
CA SER A 215 -26.04 9.44 3.47
C SER A 215 -27.18 10.01 2.62
N ASN A 216 -27.91 11.00 3.11
CA ASN A 216 -29.03 11.59 2.36
C ASN A 216 -28.57 12.39 1.15
N THR A 217 -27.49 13.16 1.28
CA THR A 217 -26.96 13.98 0.19
C THR A 217 -26.29 13.16 -0.91
N THR A 218 -25.81 11.95 -0.60
CA THR A 218 -25.19 11.06 -1.57
C THR A 218 -26.20 10.16 -2.29
N VAL A 219 -27.32 9.79 -1.65
CA VAL A 219 -28.36 8.92 -2.24
C VAL A 219 -29.32 9.69 -3.17
N GLY A 220 -29.44 11.02 -3.02
CA GLY A 220 -30.39 11.85 -3.78
C GLY A 220 -30.18 11.94 -5.31
N ASN A 221 -29.15 11.29 -5.87
CA ASN A 221 -28.84 11.32 -7.31
C ASN A 221 -28.95 9.97 -8.04
N SER A 222 -29.34 8.88 -7.36
CA SER A 222 -29.43 7.55 -7.99
C SER A 222 -30.76 6.88 -7.66
N SER A 223 -31.75 7.07 -8.54
CA SER A 223 -32.97 6.26 -8.56
C SER A 223 -32.65 4.84 -9.03
N GLY A 224 -32.23 4.01 -8.08
CA GLY A 224 -32.04 2.57 -8.24
C GLY A 224 -30.61 2.12 -7.92
N ALA A 225 -30.52 1.05 -7.12
CA ALA A 225 -29.33 0.36 -6.61
C ALA A 225 -28.63 0.98 -5.37
N ASN A 226 -28.73 0.23 -4.27
CA ASN A 226 -27.89 0.14 -3.06
C ASN A 226 -26.91 1.29 -2.73
N SER A 227 -27.05 1.83 -1.51
CA SER A 227 -26.16 2.77 -0.81
C SER A 227 -24.82 3.09 -1.50
N THR A 228 -24.68 4.34 -1.91
CA THR A 228 -23.47 4.96 -2.52
C THR A 228 -22.20 4.90 -1.66
N LEU A 229 -22.24 4.30 -0.47
CA LEU A 229 -21.13 4.13 0.48
C LEU A 229 -20.74 2.65 0.64
N ASP A 230 -21.03 1.81 -0.36
CA ASP A 230 -20.83 0.36 -0.30
C ASP A 230 -19.39 -0.13 -0.52
N ASN A 231 -18.49 0.76 -0.92
CA ASN A 231 -17.08 0.45 -1.12
C ASN A 231 -16.17 1.47 -0.44
N SER A 232 -14.93 1.04 -0.19
CA SER A 232 -13.98 1.81 0.61
C SER A 232 -13.53 3.09 -0.12
N PHE A 233 -13.56 3.08 -1.46
CA PHE A 233 -13.27 4.27 -2.27
C PHE A 233 -14.35 5.35 -2.09
N ALA A 234 -15.62 4.99 -2.24
CA ALA A 234 -16.75 5.90 -2.08
C ALA A 234 -16.84 6.43 -0.65
N CYS A 235 -16.58 5.60 0.37
CA CYS A 235 -16.48 6.07 1.75
C CYS A 235 -15.42 7.15 1.93
N ARG A 236 -14.20 6.92 1.43
CA ARG A 236 -13.09 7.89 1.52
C ARG A 236 -13.35 9.15 0.69
N LEU A 237 -14.02 9.04 -0.46
CA LEU A 237 -14.45 10.19 -1.27
C LEU A 237 -15.48 11.05 -0.53
N ASN A 238 -16.19 10.50 0.44
CA ASN A 238 -17.14 11.23 1.26
C ASN A 238 -16.55 11.75 2.57
N GLY A 239 -15.25 11.52 2.83
CA GLY A 239 -14.59 11.90 4.07
C GLY A 239 -14.82 10.90 5.21
N GLY A 240 -15.42 9.74 4.93
CA GLY A 240 -15.62 8.69 5.92
C GLY A 240 -14.38 7.81 6.08
N TYR A 241 -14.40 6.96 7.10
CA TYR A 241 -13.40 5.92 7.32
C TYR A 241 -14.08 4.55 7.40
N TRP A 242 -13.36 3.52 6.93
CA TRP A 242 -13.86 2.16 6.78
C TRP A 242 -13.50 1.37 8.04
N GLN A 243 -14.49 0.89 8.82
CA GLN A 243 -14.25 0.25 10.12
C GLN A 243 -15.22 -0.92 10.38
N GLY A 244 -14.81 -1.87 11.22
CA GLY A 244 -15.67 -2.90 11.81
C GLY A 244 -15.62 -4.26 11.13
N GLY A 245 -15.20 -4.32 9.86
CA GLY A 245 -15.10 -5.55 9.08
C GLY A 245 -13.71 -6.18 9.12
N HIS A 246 -13.64 -7.41 8.61
CA HIS A 246 -12.41 -8.13 8.31
C HIS A 246 -11.80 -7.60 7.01
N ASP A 247 -10.64 -6.94 7.08
CA ASP A 247 -9.91 -6.39 5.93
C ASP A 247 -8.76 -7.33 5.51
N PRO A 248 -8.91 -8.16 4.46
CA PRO A 248 -7.82 -9.02 4.02
C PRO A 248 -6.58 -8.21 3.68
N SER A 249 -5.41 -8.63 4.17
CA SER A 249 -4.20 -7.83 3.95
C SER A 249 -3.80 -7.79 2.47
N GLY A 250 -4.15 -6.67 1.80
CA GLY A 250 -3.78 -6.41 0.41
C GLY A 250 -2.26 -6.35 0.19
N HIS A 251 -1.50 -5.96 1.21
CA HIS A 251 -0.03 -5.94 1.17
C HIS A 251 0.53 -7.35 1.13
N ILE A 252 0.12 -8.22 2.07
CA ILE A 252 0.56 -9.63 2.08
C ILE A 252 0.13 -10.34 0.80
N PHE A 253 -1.10 -10.08 0.36
CA PHE A 253 -1.62 -10.60 -0.91
C PHE A 253 -0.71 -10.23 -2.09
N LEU A 254 -0.46 -8.94 -2.32
CA LEU A 254 0.31 -8.48 -3.47
C LEU A 254 1.79 -8.90 -3.38
N LEU A 255 2.40 -8.82 -2.19
CA LEU A 255 3.79 -9.27 -1.96
C LEU A 255 3.94 -10.76 -2.25
N THR A 256 2.96 -11.57 -1.86
CA THR A 256 2.94 -13.01 -2.18
C THR A 256 2.93 -13.21 -3.69
N LEU A 257 2.05 -12.54 -4.44
CA LEU A 257 2.00 -12.68 -5.89
C LEU A 257 3.32 -12.27 -6.56
N MET A 258 3.94 -11.17 -6.10
CA MET A 258 5.22 -10.69 -6.64
C MET A 258 6.36 -11.67 -6.36
N ILE A 259 6.43 -12.23 -5.16
CA ILE A 259 7.44 -13.23 -4.78
C ILE A 259 7.23 -14.52 -5.58
N LEU A 260 6.00 -15.05 -5.65
CA LEU A 260 5.70 -16.26 -6.41
C LEU A 260 6.05 -16.10 -7.89
N PHE A 261 5.72 -14.95 -8.48
CA PHE A 261 6.07 -14.66 -9.88
C PHE A 261 7.58 -14.61 -10.09
N LEU A 262 8.32 -13.80 -9.33
CA LEU A 262 9.77 -13.64 -9.52
C LEU A 262 10.52 -14.94 -9.26
N VAL A 263 10.20 -15.65 -8.17
CA VAL A 263 10.84 -16.92 -7.85
C VAL A 263 10.48 -17.92 -8.95
N GLY A 264 9.19 -18.15 -9.22
CA GLY A 264 8.72 -19.14 -10.18
C GLY A 264 9.27 -18.96 -11.60
N GLU A 265 9.31 -17.73 -12.12
CA GLU A 265 9.89 -17.48 -13.46
C GLU A 265 11.43 -17.60 -13.46
N SER A 266 12.09 -17.35 -12.33
CA SER A 266 13.55 -17.43 -12.24
C SER A 266 14.09 -18.87 -12.19
N LYS A 267 13.24 -19.88 -11.91
CA LYS A 267 13.60 -21.31 -11.80
C LYS A 267 14.59 -21.77 -12.85
N GLN A 268 14.36 -21.38 -14.10
CA GLN A 268 15.08 -21.91 -15.26
C GLN A 268 16.49 -21.32 -15.43
N PHE A 269 16.74 -20.12 -14.91
CA PHE A 269 17.99 -19.41 -15.17
C PHE A 269 18.74 -18.95 -13.91
N ILE A 270 18.10 -18.91 -12.75
CA ILE A 270 18.63 -18.25 -11.56
C ILE A 270 20.00 -18.79 -11.16
N VAL A 271 20.17 -20.12 -11.13
CA VAL A 271 21.42 -20.78 -10.73
C VAL A 271 22.56 -20.41 -11.69
N GLY A 272 22.36 -20.57 -12.99
CA GLY A 272 23.38 -20.27 -13.99
C GLY A 272 23.69 -18.78 -14.09
N ALA A 273 22.69 -17.91 -13.96
CA ALA A 273 22.87 -16.46 -13.96
C ALA A 273 23.66 -15.99 -12.73
N VAL A 274 23.39 -16.54 -11.54
CA VAL A 274 24.14 -16.24 -10.31
C VAL A 274 25.57 -16.76 -10.39
N MET A 275 25.78 -18.00 -10.85
CA MET A 275 27.13 -18.55 -11.04
C MET A 275 27.97 -17.67 -11.96
N ARG A 276 27.40 -17.20 -13.09
CA ARG A 276 28.09 -16.26 -13.99
C ARG A 276 28.56 -15.00 -13.27
N VAL A 277 27.71 -14.38 -12.46
CA VAL A 277 28.07 -13.18 -11.70
C VAL A 277 29.17 -13.46 -10.68
N VAL A 278 29.12 -14.62 -10.02
CA VAL A 278 30.14 -15.04 -9.04
C VAL A 278 31.48 -15.29 -9.73
N ASP A 279 31.47 -15.95 -10.88
CA ASP A 279 32.69 -16.30 -11.63
C ASP A 279 33.38 -15.06 -12.21
N THR A 280 32.59 -14.10 -12.72
CA THR A 280 33.14 -12.86 -13.33
C THR A 280 33.47 -11.77 -12.30
N ARG A 281 33.13 -11.95 -11.01
CA ARG A 281 33.24 -10.88 -9.99
C ARG A 281 34.63 -10.23 -9.93
N LYS A 282 35.70 -11.02 -9.95
CA LYS A 282 37.08 -10.50 -9.85
C LYS A 282 37.44 -9.67 -11.08
N TYR A 283 37.17 -10.22 -12.26
CA TYR A 283 37.37 -9.53 -13.53
C TYR A 283 36.61 -8.20 -13.61
N VAL A 284 35.35 -8.20 -13.19
CA VAL A 284 34.49 -6.99 -13.21
C VAL A 284 35.01 -5.94 -12.23
N MET A 285 35.35 -6.34 -11.00
CA MET A 285 35.92 -5.42 -10.01
C MET A 285 37.24 -4.80 -10.47
N ASP A 286 38.12 -5.60 -11.10
CA ASP A 286 39.38 -5.09 -11.66
C ASP A 286 39.13 -4.14 -12.83
N LYS A 287 38.15 -4.43 -13.69
CA LYS A 287 37.76 -3.58 -14.82
C LYS A 287 37.14 -2.26 -14.34
N ILE A 288 36.26 -2.29 -13.34
CA ILE A 288 35.73 -1.09 -12.68
C ILE A 288 36.89 -0.27 -12.11
N LYS A 289 37.79 -0.89 -11.34
CA LYS A 289 38.93 -0.19 -10.74
C LYS A 289 39.82 0.48 -11.79
N LYS A 290 40.03 -0.16 -12.95
CA LYS A 290 40.76 0.44 -14.07
C LYS A 290 40.01 1.64 -14.65
N ILE A 291 38.75 1.47 -15.06
CA ILE A 291 37.94 2.53 -15.69
C ILE A 291 37.78 3.75 -14.78
N CYS A 292 37.54 3.54 -13.49
CA CYS A 292 37.31 4.64 -12.55
C CYS A 292 38.62 5.39 -12.20
N ASN A 293 39.80 4.78 -12.44
CA ASN A 293 41.10 5.37 -12.15
C ASN A 293 41.90 5.85 -13.37
N GLU A 294 41.38 5.71 -14.59
CA GLU A 294 42.08 6.14 -15.80
C GLU A 294 42.57 7.61 -15.71
N PRO A 295 43.84 7.88 -16.07
CA PRO A 295 44.35 9.24 -16.12
C PRO A 295 43.71 10.00 -17.27
N MET A 296 43.26 11.24 -17.01
CA MET A 296 42.71 12.14 -18.04
C MET A 296 43.60 13.38 -18.16
N ALA A 297 44.21 13.54 -19.33
CA ALA A 297 44.92 14.76 -19.71
C ALA A 297 43.91 15.87 -20.11
N ASN A 298 44.32 17.13 -19.97
CA ASN A 298 43.58 18.31 -20.46
C ASN A 298 42.14 18.44 -19.93
N ALA A 299 41.99 18.38 -18.60
CA ALA A 299 40.69 18.46 -17.91
C ALA A 299 40.83 19.24 -16.60
N SER A 300 39.90 20.17 -16.34
CA SER A 300 39.76 20.84 -15.05
C SER A 300 39.51 19.81 -13.93
N VAL A 301 39.86 20.14 -12.67
CA VAL A 301 39.73 19.21 -11.53
C VAL A 301 38.27 18.75 -11.36
N TYR A 302 37.31 19.66 -11.51
CA TYR A 302 35.88 19.36 -11.42
C TYR A 302 35.42 18.42 -12.55
N GLU A 303 35.72 18.75 -13.80
CA GLU A 303 35.35 17.90 -14.94
C GLU A 303 35.97 16.50 -14.85
N ARG A 304 37.20 16.40 -14.35
CA ARG A 304 37.87 15.11 -14.15
C ARG A 304 37.10 14.25 -13.16
N ARG A 305 36.63 14.82 -12.03
CA ARG A 305 35.82 14.09 -11.04
C ARG A 305 34.48 13.65 -11.62
N VAL A 306 33.76 14.55 -12.29
CA VAL A 306 32.46 14.25 -12.90
C VAL A 306 32.60 13.19 -14.00
N ARG A 307 33.56 13.32 -14.92
CA ARG A 307 33.75 12.34 -16.01
C ARG A 307 34.15 10.97 -15.51
N LYS A 308 35.04 10.88 -14.51
CA LYS A 308 35.39 9.61 -13.85
C LYS A 308 34.17 8.95 -13.22
N LEU A 309 33.38 9.71 -12.46
CA LEU A 309 32.15 9.21 -11.84
C LEU A 309 31.16 8.73 -12.91
N MET A 310 30.91 9.52 -13.94
CA MET A 310 29.98 9.17 -15.02
C MET A 310 30.40 7.91 -15.79
N ARG A 311 31.70 7.73 -16.10
CA ARG A 311 32.21 6.50 -16.72
C ARG A 311 32.02 5.29 -15.80
N CYS A 312 32.36 5.45 -14.52
CA CYS A 312 32.23 4.41 -13.51
C CYS A 312 30.76 3.98 -13.35
N LEU A 313 29.85 4.95 -13.26
CA LEU A 313 28.40 4.73 -13.16
C LEU A 313 27.84 4.13 -14.44
N SER A 314 28.22 4.62 -15.61
CA SER A 314 27.75 4.12 -16.91
C SER A 314 28.16 2.67 -17.14
N PHE A 315 29.42 2.31 -16.84
CA PHE A 315 29.89 0.93 -16.94
C PHE A 315 29.14 0.02 -15.94
N SER A 316 29.04 0.44 -14.68
CA SER A 316 28.35 -0.33 -13.64
C SER A 316 26.86 -0.53 -13.97
N ALA A 317 26.19 0.53 -14.44
CA ALA A 317 24.79 0.47 -14.86
C ALA A 317 24.61 -0.44 -16.07
N SER A 318 25.50 -0.37 -17.06
CA SER A 318 25.44 -1.24 -18.24
C SER A 318 25.63 -2.71 -17.86
N TYR A 319 26.58 -2.99 -16.97
CA TYR A 319 26.82 -4.33 -16.44
C TYR A 319 25.58 -4.88 -15.71
N ILE A 320 24.96 -4.08 -14.84
CA ILE A 320 23.79 -4.52 -14.04
C ILE A 320 22.54 -4.64 -14.91
N LEU A 321 22.25 -3.67 -15.78
CA LEU A 321 21.00 -3.63 -16.54
C LEU A 321 21.00 -4.59 -17.74
N TRP A 322 22.12 -4.70 -18.46
CA TRP A 322 22.15 -5.41 -19.74
C TRP A 322 22.93 -6.73 -19.66
N GLU A 323 24.04 -6.76 -18.94
CA GLU A 323 24.84 -7.99 -18.83
C GLU A 323 24.24 -8.96 -17.81
N ASN A 324 23.90 -8.47 -16.62
CA ASN A 324 23.49 -9.29 -15.48
C ASN A 324 22.28 -8.76 -14.69
N PRO A 325 21.08 -8.68 -15.30
CA PRO A 325 19.87 -8.21 -14.62
C PRO A 325 19.41 -9.10 -13.47
N VAL A 326 19.98 -10.30 -13.32
CA VAL A 326 19.77 -11.16 -12.14
C VAL A 326 20.09 -10.46 -10.81
N ILE A 327 21.05 -9.51 -10.81
CA ILE A 327 21.39 -8.71 -9.64
C ILE A 327 20.18 -7.86 -9.22
N LEU A 328 19.48 -7.24 -10.18
CA LEU A 328 18.27 -6.46 -9.92
C LEU A 328 17.13 -7.34 -9.43
N LEU A 329 16.98 -8.54 -9.99
CA LEU A 329 15.97 -9.50 -9.54
C LEU A 329 16.19 -9.91 -8.08
N LEU A 330 17.43 -10.24 -7.70
CA LEU A 330 17.75 -10.61 -6.31
C LEU A 330 17.56 -9.45 -5.34
N LEU A 331 17.98 -8.24 -5.71
CA LEU A 331 17.76 -7.04 -4.90
C LEU A 331 16.27 -6.76 -4.72
N LEU A 332 15.48 -6.85 -5.80
CA LEU A 332 14.04 -6.64 -5.76
C LEU A 332 13.35 -7.70 -4.90
N LEU A 333 13.73 -8.97 -5.04
CA LEU A 333 13.21 -10.06 -4.22
C LEU A 333 13.52 -9.84 -2.73
N ALA A 334 14.75 -9.42 -2.40
CA ALA A 334 15.12 -9.08 -1.03
C ALA A 334 14.27 -7.92 -0.48
N ILE A 335 14.00 -6.90 -1.30
CA ILE A 335 13.09 -5.80 -0.94
C ILE A 335 11.65 -6.30 -0.70
N TRP A 336 11.15 -7.24 -1.50
CA TRP A 336 9.83 -7.83 -1.28
C TRP A 336 9.76 -8.70 -0.03
N VAL A 337 10.76 -9.52 0.23
CA VAL A 337 10.86 -10.29 1.47
C VAL A 337 10.93 -9.36 2.67
N TRP A 338 11.74 -8.30 2.61
CA TRP A 338 11.82 -7.30 3.68
C TRP A 338 10.48 -6.61 3.93
N ASN A 339 9.81 -6.14 2.87
CA ASN A 339 8.48 -5.52 3.00
C ASN A 339 7.43 -6.50 3.54
N PHE A 340 7.53 -7.78 3.19
CA PHE A 340 6.66 -8.81 3.75
C PHE A 340 6.87 -8.92 5.26
N VAL A 341 8.11 -9.06 5.72
CA VAL A 341 8.45 -9.13 7.15
C VAL A 341 7.97 -7.90 7.89
N ILE A 342 8.24 -6.69 7.37
CA ILE A 342 7.76 -5.45 7.99
C ILE A 342 6.23 -5.38 8.01
N THR A 343 5.56 -5.87 6.95
CA THR A 343 4.10 -5.94 6.92
C THR A 343 3.57 -6.82 8.04
N VAL A 344 4.16 -8.00 8.23
CA VAL A 344 3.76 -8.95 9.29
C VAL A 344 3.98 -8.38 10.69
N ILE A 345 5.09 -7.70 10.89
CA ILE A 345 5.49 -7.21 12.21
C ILE A 345 4.71 -5.96 12.63
N VAL A 346 4.45 -5.05 11.70
CA VAL A 346 3.96 -3.69 12.01
C VAL A 346 2.48 -3.52 11.71
N PHE A 347 1.94 -4.30 10.77
CA PHE A 347 0.61 -4.06 10.23
C PHE A 347 -0.26 -5.32 10.34
N HIS A 348 -1.56 -5.06 10.42
CA HIS A 348 -2.60 -6.08 10.34
C HIS A 348 -2.61 -7.10 11.49
N THR A 349 -3.77 -7.69 11.73
CA THR A 349 -3.89 -8.82 12.64
C THR A 349 -3.49 -10.12 11.93
N LEU A 350 -3.17 -11.18 12.69
CA LEU A 350 -2.82 -12.48 12.12
C LEU A 350 -3.92 -13.00 11.17
N THR A 351 -5.20 -12.79 11.50
CA THR A 351 -6.33 -13.23 10.67
C THR A 351 -6.37 -12.48 9.33
N GLU A 352 -6.16 -11.17 9.34
CA GLU A 352 -6.05 -10.34 8.13
C GLU A 352 -4.86 -10.79 7.26
N GLN A 353 -3.72 -11.09 7.88
CA GLN A 353 -2.54 -11.61 7.17
C GLN A 353 -2.80 -12.98 6.54
N LEU A 354 -3.40 -13.92 7.29
CA LEU A 354 -3.74 -15.26 6.80
C LEU A 354 -4.73 -15.23 5.65
N SER A 355 -5.75 -14.37 5.72
CA SER A 355 -6.71 -14.21 4.63
C SER A 355 -6.06 -13.64 3.37
N GLY A 356 -5.19 -12.63 3.49
CA GLY A 356 -4.43 -12.09 2.36
C GLY A 356 -3.52 -13.14 1.71
N LEU A 357 -2.85 -13.97 2.52
CA LEU A 357 -2.06 -15.10 2.04
C LEU A 357 -2.93 -16.14 1.33
N PHE A 358 -4.04 -16.54 1.94
CA PHE A 358 -4.98 -17.52 1.37
C PHE A 358 -5.42 -17.09 -0.03
N PHE A 359 -5.92 -15.86 -0.19
CA PHE A 359 -6.39 -15.37 -1.49
C PHE A 359 -5.27 -15.28 -2.53
N ALA A 360 -4.03 -15.01 -2.13
CA ALA A 360 -2.90 -15.06 -3.05
C ALA A 360 -2.63 -16.50 -3.54
N TYR A 361 -2.72 -17.48 -2.64
CA TYR A 361 -2.46 -18.88 -2.95
C TYR A 361 -3.58 -19.58 -3.72
N VAL A 362 -4.84 -19.12 -3.62
CA VAL A 362 -5.95 -19.68 -4.43
C VAL A 362 -5.59 -19.71 -5.91
N VAL A 363 -4.99 -18.65 -6.44
CA VAL A 363 -4.54 -18.59 -7.84
C VAL A 363 -3.07 -18.98 -7.98
N GLY A 364 -2.21 -18.54 -7.06
CA GLY A 364 -0.77 -18.80 -7.12
C GLY A 364 -0.43 -20.29 -7.05
N ALA A 365 -1.06 -21.05 -6.16
CA ALA A 365 -0.82 -22.48 -6.03
C ALA A 365 -1.23 -23.21 -7.31
N LEU A 366 -2.41 -22.92 -7.88
CA LEU A 366 -2.89 -23.53 -9.11
C LEU A 366 -1.95 -23.29 -10.29
N LEU A 367 -1.43 -22.06 -10.44
CA LEU A 367 -0.54 -21.72 -11.54
C LEU A 367 0.83 -22.41 -11.48
N TYR A 368 1.32 -22.68 -10.27
CA TYR A 368 2.64 -23.26 -10.02
C TYR A 368 2.57 -24.72 -9.54
N TYR A 369 1.39 -25.34 -9.52
CA TYR A 369 1.20 -26.73 -9.09
C TYR A 369 1.78 -27.71 -10.12
N ASP A 370 1.52 -27.44 -11.40
CA ASP A 370 1.96 -28.23 -12.56
C ASP A 370 3.44 -27.98 -12.93
N TYR A 371 4.17 -27.21 -12.12
CA TYR A 371 5.49 -26.67 -12.44
C TYR A 371 6.67 -27.46 -11.89
#